data_AF-A0A2P6FR53-F1
#
_entry.id   AF-A0A2P6FR53-F1
#
_cell.length_a   1.000
_cell.length_b   1.000
_cell.length_c   1.000
_cell.angle_alpha   90.00
_cell.angle_beta   90.00
_cell.angle_gamma   90.00
#
_symmetry.space_group_name_H-M   'P 1'
#
loop_
_entity.id
_entity.type
_entity.pdbx_description
1 polymer ?
#
loop_
_entity_poly.entity_id
_entity_poly.type
_entity_poly.pdbx_seq_one_letter_code
_entity_poly.pdbx_strand_id
1 'polypeptide(L)'
;MSSKNRHNQKHGSDITRSDDRINNTGEVFTPPSLCDKMIRGIPKSVLKDPTSTFLDNSAGNGNFVIQLKKVLMRYHSRDHIVNNMLYAVEFMEDNHKEMCERLGVPVDHPHYVNADALEYHYRFDGTVGDVTLDQFFE
;
A
#
# COMPACT_ATOMS: atom_id res chain seq x y z
N MET A 1 -8.37 6.76 -23.99
CA MET A 1 -8.30 6.51 -22.54
C MET A 1 -9.27 5.40 -22.20
N SER A 2 -8.79 4.25 -21.72
CA SER A 2 -9.64 3.12 -21.37
C SER A 2 -10.62 3.39 -20.22
N SER A 3 -11.59 2.49 -20.03
CA SER A 3 -12.49 2.53 -18.88
C SER A 3 -11.75 2.40 -17.54
N LYS A 4 -10.65 1.63 -17.51
CA LYS A 4 -9.83 1.45 -16.30
C LYS A 4 -9.08 2.72 -15.93
N ASN A 5 -8.52 3.43 -16.92
CA ASN A 5 -7.84 4.70 -16.64
C ASN A 5 -8.82 5.76 -16.11
N ARG A 6 -10.01 5.91 -16.72
CA ARG A 6 -11.07 6.79 -16.18
C ARG A 6 -11.49 6.40 -14.77
N HIS A 7 -11.53 5.09 -14.47
CA HIS A 7 -11.81 4.61 -13.12
C HIS A 7 -10.71 5.02 -12.13
N ASN A 8 -9.44 4.91 -12.51
CA ASN A 8 -8.30 5.32 -11.67
C ASN A 8 -8.31 6.83 -11.40
N GLN A 9 -8.61 7.65 -12.41
CA GLN A 9 -8.82 9.09 -12.26
C GLN A 9 -9.94 9.43 -11.28
N LYS A 10 -11.06 8.73 -11.40
CA LYS A 10 -12.21 8.97 -10.53
C LYS A 10 -11.96 8.58 -9.07
N HIS A 11 -11.12 7.57 -8.83
CA HIS A 11 -11.06 6.89 -7.54
C HIS A 11 -9.73 6.95 -6.82
N GLY A 12 -8.65 7.41 -7.45
CA GLY A 12 -7.33 7.37 -6.83
C GLY A 12 -6.42 8.52 -7.22
N SER A 13 -6.20 8.77 -8.51
CA SER A 13 -5.03 9.52 -8.99
C SER A 13 -5.33 10.27 -10.27
N ASP A 14 -4.92 11.54 -10.36
CA ASP A 14 -5.03 12.33 -11.59
C ASP A 14 -3.97 11.95 -12.65
N ILE A 15 -3.05 11.03 -12.33
CA ILE A 15 -2.00 10.58 -13.25
C ILE A 15 -2.61 9.66 -14.32
N THR A 16 -2.45 10.05 -15.58
CA THR A 16 -2.86 9.25 -16.74
C THR A 16 -1.78 8.23 -17.10
N ARG A 17 -2.15 6.95 -17.14
CA ARG A 17 -1.27 5.83 -17.49
C ARG A 17 -1.66 5.15 -18.80
N SER A 18 -0.72 4.54 -19.49
CA SER A 18 -1.03 3.83 -20.74
C SER A 18 -1.96 2.64 -20.49
N ASP A 19 -2.81 2.32 -21.46
CA ASP A 19 -3.71 1.18 -21.36
C ASP A 19 -2.92 -0.15 -21.31
N ASP A 20 -1.76 -0.23 -21.98
CA ASP A 20 -0.85 -1.39 -21.92
C ASP A 20 -0.29 -1.62 -20.52
N ARG A 21 0.18 -0.56 -19.84
CA ARG A 21 0.67 -0.63 -18.46
C ARG A 21 -0.44 -1.17 -17.55
N ILE A 22 -1.63 -0.57 -17.63
CA ILE A 22 -2.78 -0.97 -16.80
C ILE A 22 -3.18 -2.43 -17.07
N ASN A 23 -3.11 -2.89 -18.31
CA ASN A 23 -3.44 -4.28 -18.66
C ASN A 23 -2.38 -5.27 -18.15
N ASN A 24 -1.09 -4.92 -18.22
CA ASN A 24 -0.01 -5.79 -17.79
C ASN A 24 0.11 -5.88 -16.27
N THR A 25 -0.20 -4.81 -15.54
CA THR A 25 -0.03 -4.75 -14.07
C THR A 25 -1.33 -4.94 -13.30
N GLY A 26 -2.48 -4.91 -13.98
CA GLY A 26 -3.79 -4.99 -13.33
C GLY A 26 -4.14 -3.75 -12.49
N GLU A 27 -3.49 -2.60 -12.72
CA GLU A 27 -3.70 -1.39 -11.92
C GLU A 27 -5.13 -0.85 -12.07
N VAL A 28 -5.98 -1.22 -11.13
CA VAL A 28 -7.35 -0.71 -11.00
C VAL A 28 -7.56 -0.35 -9.54
N PHE A 29 -7.66 0.94 -9.23
CA PHE A 29 -7.72 1.38 -7.84
C PHE A 29 -9.03 0.99 -7.17
N THR A 30 -8.93 0.36 -6.01
CA THR A 30 -10.10 0.07 -5.18
C THR A 30 -10.78 1.38 -4.78
N PRO A 31 -12.08 1.57 -5.08
CA PRO A 31 -12.79 2.80 -4.70
C PRO A 31 -12.77 3.02 -3.19
N PRO A 32 -12.58 4.26 -2.69
CA PRO A 32 -12.55 4.54 -1.25
C PRO A 32 -13.79 4.04 -0.48
N SER A 33 -14.96 4.07 -1.11
CA SER A 33 -16.21 3.56 -0.53
C SER A 33 -16.24 2.04 -0.37
N LEU A 34 -15.48 1.30 -1.18
CA LEU A 34 -15.31 -0.13 -1.03
C LEU A 34 -14.27 -0.44 0.07
N CYS A 35 -13.18 0.32 0.14
CA CYS A 35 -12.24 0.25 1.26
C CYS A 35 -12.96 0.47 2.60
N ASP A 36 -13.84 1.47 2.70
CA ASP A 36 -14.64 1.72 3.90
C ASP A 36 -15.53 0.53 4.29
N LYS A 37 -16.09 -0.18 3.30
CA LYS A 37 -16.88 -1.40 3.55
C LYS A 37 -16.00 -2.54 4.08
N MET A 38 -14.81 -2.73 3.51
CA MET A 38 -13.85 -3.73 3.98
C MET A 38 -13.40 -3.45 5.42
N ILE A 39 -13.05 -2.20 5.72
CA ILE A 39 -12.57 -1.78 7.05
C ILE A 39 -13.64 -1.97 8.13
N ARG A 40 -14.93 -1.81 7.80
CA ARG A 40 -16.04 -2.11 8.74
C ARG A 40 -16.08 -3.57 9.19
N GLY A 41 -15.50 -4.49 8.42
CA GLY A 41 -15.37 -5.89 8.79
C GLY A 41 -14.29 -6.16 9.84
N ILE A 42 -13.38 -5.20 10.09
CA ILE A 42 -12.31 -5.38 11.08
C ILE A 42 -12.89 -5.22 12.49
N PRO A 43 -12.69 -6.20 13.40
CA PRO A 43 -13.18 -6.10 14.77
C PRO A 43 -12.67 -4.85 15.47
N LYS A 44 -13.54 -4.18 16.23
CA LYS A 44 -13.19 -2.97 16.98
C LYS A 44 -12.06 -3.21 18.00
N SER A 45 -11.96 -4.41 18.56
CA SER A 45 -10.86 -4.80 19.45
C SER A 45 -9.51 -4.74 18.73
N VAL A 46 -9.43 -5.26 17.50
CA VAL A 46 -8.24 -5.21 16.64
C VAL A 46 -7.89 -3.77 16.27
N LEU A 47 -8.88 -2.95 15.89
CA LEU A 47 -8.63 -1.52 15.57
C LEU A 47 -8.14 -0.70 16.78
N LYS A 48 -8.51 -1.11 18.01
CA LYS A 48 -8.12 -0.43 19.25
C LYS A 48 -6.83 -0.94 19.87
N ASP A 49 -6.40 -2.13 19.49
CA ASP A 49 -5.17 -2.72 19.99
C ASP A 49 -3.96 -2.01 19.34
N PRO A 50 -3.09 -1.35 20.12
CA PRO A 50 -1.95 -0.62 19.59
C PRO A 50 -0.86 -1.54 19.01
N THR A 51 -0.94 -2.85 19.25
CA THR A 51 0.00 -3.86 18.72
C THR A 51 -0.47 -4.50 17.42
N SER A 52 -1.70 -4.21 16.99
CA SER A 52 -2.23 -4.72 15.73
C SER A 52 -1.53 -4.09 14.52
N THR A 53 -1.11 -4.94 13.58
CA THR A 53 -0.50 -4.54 12.32
C THR A 53 -1.39 -4.90 11.13
N PHE A 54 -1.27 -4.14 10.04
CA PHE A 54 -2.06 -4.29 8.83
C PHE A 54 -1.15 -4.12 7.62
N LEU A 55 -1.25 -5.06 6.68
CA LEU A 55 -0.47 -5.09 5.45
C LEU A 55 -1.40 -5.02 4.24
N ASP A 56 -1.08 -4.11 3.32
CA ASP A 56 -1.60 -4.13 1.95
C ASP A 56 -0.44 -4.45 1.00
N ASN A 57 -0.37 -5.69 0.51
CA ASN A 57 0.76 -6.16 -0.28
C ASN A 57 0.65 -5.84 -1.77
N SER A 58 -0.37 -5.09 -2.20
CA SER A 58 -0.52 -4.59 -3.56
C SER A 58 -1.23 -3.24 -3.53
N ALA A 59 -0.61 -2.28 -2.83
CA ALA A 59 -1.33 -1.14 -2.29
C ALA A 59 -1.81 -0.13 -3.34
N GLY A 60 -1.32 -0.21 -4.57
CA GLY A 60 -1.53 0.80 -5.59
C GLY A 60 -1.10 2.15 -5.04
N ASN A 61 -1.91 3.19 -5.31
CA ASN A 61 -1.67 4.51 -4.73
C ASN A 61 -2.08 4.64 -3.26
N GLY A 62 -2.48 3.54 -2.59
CA GLY A 62 -2.71 3.49 -1.15
C GLY A 62 -4.15 3.71 -0.68
N ASN A 63 -5.16 3.60 -1.53
CA ASN A 63 -6.56 3.88 -1.12
C ASN A 63 -7.00 3.13 0.14
N PHE A 64 -6.68 1.85 0.27
CA PHE A 64 -7.04 1.07 1.45
C PHE A 64 -6.30 1.54 2.70
N VAL A 65 -4.96 1.64 2.66
CA VAL A 65 -4.14 2.08 3.81
C VAL A 65 -4.46 3.51 4.25
N ILE A 66 -4.83 4.41 3.33
CA ILE A 66 -5.28 5.77 3.65
C ILE A 66 -6.63 5.76 4.39
N GLN A 67 -7.60 4.97 3.94
CA GLN A 67 -8.88 4.86 4.62
C GLN A 67 -8.74 4.18 5.98
N LEU A 68 -7.88 3.15 6.08
CA LEU A 68 -7.60 2.47 7.33
C LEU A 68 -6.93 3.41 8.34
N LYS A 69 -5.92 4.20 7.91
CA LYS A 69 -5.30 5.25 8.73
C LYS A 69 -6.34 6.20 9.32
N LYS A 70 -7.31 6.69 8.52
CA LYS A 70 -8.38 7.58 9.02
C LYS A 70 -9.24 6.93 10.10
N VAL A 71 -9.47 5.62 10.03
CA VAL A 71 -10.22 4.88 11.06
C VAL A 71 -9.37 4.67 12.31
N LEU A 72 -8.10 4.29 12.16
CA LEU A 72 -7.16 4.08 13.27
C LEU A 72 -6.87 5.37 14.05
N MET A 73 -6.87 6.54 13.39
CA MET A 73 -6.71 7.86 14.03
C MET A 73 -7.79 8.19 15.06
N ARG A 74 -8.87 7.39 15.17
CA ARG A 74 -9.86 7.49 16.25
C ARG A 74 -9.38 6.91 17.57
N TYR A 75 -8.32 6.10 17.55
CA TYR A 75 -7.82 5.33 18.69
C TYR A 75 -6.33 5.53 18.95
N HIS A 76 -5.55 5.83 17.91
CA HIS A 76 -4.09 5.92 17.98
C HIS A 76 -3.58 7.24 17.39
N SER A 77 -2.37 7.66 17.77
CA SER A 77 -1.73 8.83 17.16
C SER A 77 -1.32 8.54 15.72
N ARG A 78 -1.27 9.58 14.88
CA ARG A 78 -0.78 9.47 13.49
C ARG A 78 0.60 8.82 13.44
N ASP A 79 1.50 9.27 14.32
CA ASP A 79 2.88 8.81 14.38
C ASP A 79 2.97 7.32 14.71
N HIS A 80 2.19 6.85 15.68
CA HIS A 80 2.12 5.43 16.02
C HIS A 80 1.62 4.59 14.83
N ILE A 81 0.57 5.08 14.15
CA ILE A 81 -0.05 4.36 13.04
C ILE A 81 0.93 4.13 11.89
N VAL A 82 1.63 5.18 11.44
CA VAL A 82 2.52 5.07 10.27
C VAL A 82 3.83 4.36 10.58
N ASN A 83 4.32 4.47 11.82
CA ASN A 83 5.60 3.90 12.23
C ASN A 83 5.47 2.50 12.87
N ASN A 84 4.27 2.00 13.18
CA ASN A 84 4.13 0.72 13.90
C ASN A 84 2.94 -0.14 13.47
N MET A 85 1.93 0.39 12.76
CA MET A 85 0.70 -0.36 12.49
C MET A 85 0.48 -0.65 11.00
N LEU A 86 0.91 0.22 10.11
CA LEU A 86 0.63 0.11 8.68
C LEU A 86 1.88 -0.29 7.90
N TYR A 87 1.70 -1.25 7.02
CA TYR A 87 2.70 -1.77 6.09
C TYR A 87 2.11 -1.84 4.69
N ALA A 88 2.92 -1.56 3.67
CA ALA A 88 2.49 -1.66 2.29
C ALA A 88 3.62 -2.09 1.35
N VAL A 89 3.26 -2.89 0.35
CA VAL A 89 4.11 -3.20 -0.80
C VAL A 89 3.39 -2.72 -2.05
N GLU A 90 4.09 -2.01 -2.92
CA GLU A 90 3.55 -1.57 -4.21
C GLU A 90 4.60 -1.75 -5.31
N PHE A 91 4.20 -2.37 -6.42
CA PHE A 91 5.10 -2.68 -7.53
C PHE A 91 5.44 -1.43 -8.37
N MET A 92 4.48 -0.53 -8.59
CA MET A 92 4.71 0.62 -9.46
C MET A 92 5.27 1.82 -8.70
N GLU A 93 6.45 2.30 -9.10
CA GLU A 93 7.17 3.39 -8.42
C GLU A 93 6.33 4.68 -8.28
N ASP A 94 5.53 5.03 -9.30
CA ASP A 94 4.68 6.23 -9.27
C ASP A 94 3.52 6.10 -8.27
N ASN A 95 2.91 4.92 -8.18
CA ASN A 95 1.88 4.62 -7.18
C ASN A 95 2.45 4.64 -5.76
N HIS A 96 3.63 4.04 -5.58
CA HIS A 96 4.33 4.04 -4.29
C HIS A 96 4.62 5.46 -3.81
N LYS A 97 5.17 6.31 -4.68
CA LYS A 97 5.41 7.74 -4.37
C LYS A 97 4.12 8.45 -3.96
N GLU A 98 3.05 8.27 -4.73
CA GLU A 98 1.74 8.87 -4.43
C GLU A 98 1.19 8.36 -3.09
N MET A 99 1.32 7.07 -2.79
CA MET A 99 0.95 6.49 -1.50
C MET A 99 1.72 7.13 -0.34
N CYS A 100 3.05 7.24 -0.45
CA CYS A 100 3.88 7.84 0.60
C CYS A 100 3.54 9.31 0.83
N GLU A 101 3.33 10.10 -0.23
CA GLU A 101 2.88 11.49 -0.14
C GLU A 101 1.54 11.59 0.59
N ARG A 102 0.55 10.78 0.21
CA ARG A 102 -0.78 10.75 0.83
C ARG A 102 -0.73 10.32 2.30
N LEU A 103 0.20 9.43 2.66
CA LEU A 103 0.44 9.04 4.05
C LEU A 103 1.21 10.12 4.83
N GLY A 104 1.95 10.99 4.15
CA GLY A 104 2.85 11.99 4.71
C GLY A 104 4.10 11.36 5.32
N VAL A 105 4.63 10.34 4.68
CA VAL A 105 5.87 9.65 5.04
C VAL A 105 6.88 9.80 3.91
N PRO A 106 8.19 9.72 4.18
CA PRO A 106 9.18 9.77 3.11
C PRO A 106 9.10 8.50 2.26
N VAL A 107 9.56 8.58 1.01
CA VAL A 107 9.49 7.45 0.06
C VAL A 107 10.43 6.29 0.44
N ASP A 108 11.45 6.56 1.25
CA ASP A 108 12.38 5.59 1.81
C ASP A 108 11.94 5.05 3.19
N HIS A 109 10.69 5.30 3.59
CA HIS A 109 10.16 4.80 4.86
C HIS A 109 10.13 3.25 4.87
N PRO A 110 10.63 2.59 5.93
CA PRO A 110 10.88 1.13 5.92
C PRO A 110 9.62 0.27 5.77
N HIS A 111 8.45 0.79 6.12
CA HIS A 111 7.17 0.05 6.06
C HIS A 111 6.41 0.17 4.74
N TYR A 112 6.80 1.08 3.85
CA TYR A 112 6.08 1.37 2.61
C TYR A 112 7.07 1.21 1.45
N VAL A 113 7.11 0.01 0.88
CA VAL A 113 8.19 -0.39 -0.02
C VAL A 113 7.74 -0.46 -1.48
N ASN A 114 8.62 -0.03 -2.38
CA ASN A 114 8.46 -0.27 -3.81
C ASN A 114 9.15 -1.58 -4.18
N ALA A 115 8.39 -2.66 -4.34
CA ALA A 115 8.93 -3.99 -4.61
C ALA A 115 7.88 -4.88 -5.30
N ASP A 116 8.34 -5.96 -5.93
CA ASP A 116 7.46 -7.06 -6.33
C ASP A 116 7.04 -7.85 -5.07
N ALA A 117 5.75 -7.87 -4.80
CA ALA A 117 5.17 -8.57 -3.65
C ALA A 117 5.40 -10.09 -3.69
N LEU A 118 5.66 -10.68 -4.86
CA LEU A 118 5.97 -12.10 -4.99
C LEU A 118 7.41 -12.44 -4.61
N GLU A 119 8.31 -11.45 -4.62
CA GLU A 119 9.75 -11.64 -4.33
C GLU A 119 10.17 -10.97 -3.02
N TYR A 120 9.41 -9.98 -2.55
CA TYR A 120 9.72 -9.25 -1.32
C TYR A 120 9.67 -10.18 -0.09
N HIS A 121 10.68 -10.11 0.76
CA HIS A 121 10.84 -10.98 1.93
C HIS A 121 10.01 -10.55 3.16
N TYR A 122 9.29 -9.43 3.09
CA TYR A 122 8.37 -8.93 4.13
C TYR A 122 8.98 -8.68 5.52
N ARG A 123 10.29 -8.43 5.62
CA ARG A 123 10.92 -8.08 6.92
C ARG A 123 10.74 -6.61 7.31
N PHE A 124 10.56 -5.70 6.34
CA PHE A 124 10.38 -4.25 6.57
C PHE A 124 11.46 -3.60 7.46
N ASP A 125 12.67 -4.12 7.41
CA ASP A 125 13.83 -3.70 8.21
C ASP A 125 14.96 -3.11 7.34
N GLY A 126 14.69 -2.87 6.05
CA GLY A 126 15.66 -2.36 5.09
C GLY A 126 16.70 -3.39 4.63
N THR A 127 16.59 -4.66 5.07
CA THR A 127 17.44 -5.73 4.54
C THR A 127 17.03 -6.10 3.12
N VAL A 128 17.97 -6.67 2.36
CA VAL A 128 17.64 -7.37 1.12
C VAL A 128 17.17 -8.79 1.45
N GLY A 129 16.38 -9.39 0.55
CA GLY A 129 15.96 -10.79 0.68
C GLY A 129 17.17 -11.73 0.80
N ASP A 130 16.94 -12.89 1.39
CA ASP A 130 18.00 -13.90 1.50
C ASP A 130 18.48 -14.27 0.09
N VAL A 131 19.79 -14.26 -0.13
CA VAL A 131 20.42 -14.63 -1.41
C VAL A 131 20.01 -16.06 -1.74
N THR A 132 19.39 -16.26 -2.91
CA THR A 132 19.06 -17.63 -3.34
C THR A 132 20.33 -18.38 -3.68
N LEU A 133 20.31 -19.72 -3.59
CA LEU A 133 21.47 -20.53 -3.98
C LEU A 133 21.93 -20.21 -5.41
N ASP A 134 20.98 -19.92 -6.29
CA ASP A 134 21.27 -19.55 -7.67
C ASP A 134 22.05 -18.23 -7.78
N GLN A 135 21.75 -17.23 -6.95
CA GLN A 135 22.51 -15.96 -6.87
C GLN A 135 23.87 -16.11 -6.19
N PHE A 136 24.09 -17.20 -5.45
CA PHE A 136 25.36 -17.47 -4.76
C PHE A 136 26.38 -18.20 -5.66
N PHE A 137 25.92 -18.87 -6.72
CA PHE A 137 26.76 -19.65 -7.63
C PHE A 137 27.00 -18.98 -9.00
N GLU A 138 26.50 -17.76 -9.22
CA GLU A 138 26.92 -16.85 -10.31
C GLU A 138 28.11 -15.97 -9.90
#